data_AF-A0A662B9R4-F1
#
_entry.id   AF-A0A662B9R4-F1
#
_cell.length_a   1.000
_cell.length_b   1.000
_cell.length_c   1.000
_cell.angle_alpha   90.00
_cell.angle_beta   90.00
_cell.angle_gamma   90.00
#
_symmetry.space_group_name_H-M   'P 1'
#
loop_
_entity.id
_entity.type
_entity.pdbx_description
1 polymer ?
#
loop_
_entity_poly.entity_id
_entity_poly.type
_entity_poly.pdbx_seq_one_letter_code
_entity_poly.pdbx_strand_id
1 'polypeptide(L)'
;MQMHEELSRSSSEPKTEGKEYTKEGMIKRVLAERDEKAKKAEYRMDLAENIYGEHILYNEKSVEYKITFYNFQKEHGYCSCPDYATNKLGTCKHLMFAFKHVKDLKRTSENNPSPYPFVEIFLHPLKDYKISWFYPGKLDEDLSK
;
A
#
# COMPACT_ATOMS: atom_id res chain seq x y z
N MET A 1 47.38 -19.12 -15.19
CA MET A 1 46.89 -18.19 -14.14
C MET A 1 45.78 -17.39 -14.81
N GLN A 2 44.48 -17.51 -14.58
CA GLN A 2 43.68 -17.70 -13.37
C GLN A 2 42.45 -18.57 -13.75
N MET A 3 42.48 -19.89 -13.52
CA MET A 3 41.28 -20.74 -13.68
C MET A 3 41.01 -21.63 -12.46
N HIS A 4 41.72 -21.39 -11.35
CA HIS A 4 41.60 -22.19 -10.13
C HIS A 4 40.94 -21.45 -8.96
N GLU A 5 40.53 -20.19 -9.13
CA GLU A 5 40.08 -19.34 -8.03
C GLU A 5 38.55 -19.19 -7.94
N GLU A 6 37.78 -19.82 -8.83
CA GLU A 6 36.30 -19.77 -8.78
C GLU A 6 35.63 -21.05 -8.26
N LEU A 7 36.38 -22.13 -8.00
CA LEU A 7 35.82 -23.41 -7.53
C LEU A 7 35.99 -23.70 -6.03
N SER A 8 36.57 -22.79 -5.24
CA SER A 8 36.80 -23.03 -3.79
C SER A 8 35.71 -22.49 -2.87
N ARG A 9 34.65 -21.87 -3.40
CA ARG A 9 33.54 -21.35 -2.58
C ARG A 9 32.35 -22.31 -2.48
N SER A 10 32.60 -23.61 -2.62
CA SER A 10 31.63 -24.64 -2.26
C SER A 10 31.94 -25.22 -0.89
N SER A 11 30.90 -25.32 -0.06
CA SER A 11 30.76 -26.13 1.17
C SER A 11 31.43 -25.62 2.45
N SER A 12 30.72 -24.76 3.20
CA SER A 12 30.74 -24.82 4.68
C SER A 12 29.71 -23.95 5.42
N GLU A 13 28.80 -23.22 4.77
CA GLU A 13 27.68 -22.64 5.51
C GLU A 13 26.58 -23.70 5.73
N PRO A 14 26.15 -23.98 6.97
CA PRO A 14 25.00 -24.84 7.20
C PRO A 14 23.83 -24.22 6.44
N LYS A 15 23.26 -24.98 5.50
CA LYS A 15 22.01 -24.60 4.84
C LYS A 15 20.99 -24.43 5.97
N THR A 16 20.70 -23.18 6.34
CA THR A 16 19.57 -22.89 7.22
C THR A 16 18.36 -23.53 6.57
N GLU A 17 17.74 -24.51 7.24
CA GLU A 17 16.49 -25.09 6.78
C GLU A 17 15.52 -23.94 6.50
N GLY A 18 15.20 -23.74 5.22
CA GLY A 18 14.26 -22.72 4.81
C GLY A 18 12.92 -23.05 5.46
N LYS A 19 12.32 -22.10 6.17
CA LYS A 19 10.95 -22.26 6.67
C LYS A 19 10.01 -22.29 5.47
N GLU A 20 9.37 -23.44 5.23
CA GLU A 20 8.29 -23.51 4.26
C GLU A 20 7.07 -22.78 4.81
N TYR A 21 6.52 -21.86 4.02
CA TYR A 21 5.32 -21.12 4.38
C TYR A 21 4.17 -21.54 3.47
N THR A 22 2.99 -21.75 4.05
CA THR A 22 1.75 -21.74 3.26
C THR A 22 1.56 -20.35 2.63
N LYS A 23 0.80 -20.26 1.53
CA LYS A 23 0.48 -18.98 0.89
C LYS A 23 -0.07 -17.94 1.89
N GLU A 24 -0.98 -18.37 2.74
CA GLU A 24 -1.59 -17.53 3.79
C GLU A 24 -0.55 -17.12 4.84
N GLY A 25 0.29 -18.05 5.29
CA GLY A 25 1.38 -17.76 6.22
C GLY A 25 2.38 -16.76 5.65
N MET A 26 2.70 -16.88 4.36
CA MET A 26 3.56 -15.94 3.65
C MET A 26 2.93 -14.55 3.59
N ILE A 27 1.66 -14.43 3.19
CA ILE A 27 0.93 -13.14 3.15
C ILE A 27 0.95 -12.49 4.54
N LYS A 28 0.61 -13.24 5.59
CA LYS A 28 0.58 -12.73 6.97
C LYS A 28 1.94 -12.18 7.41
N ARG A 29 3.02 -12.94 7.17
CA ARG A 29 4.40 -12.50 7.49
C ARG A 29 4.76 -11.22 6.73
N VAL A 30 4.48 -11.20 5.43
CA VAL A 30 4.83 -10.13 4.51
C VAL A 30 4.06 -8.84 4.82
N LEU A 31 2.83 -8.94 5.32
CA LEU A 31 2.06 -7.81 5.85
C LEU A 31 2.61 -7.33 7.20
N ALA A 32 2.95 -8.24 8.12
CA ALA A 32 3.53 -7.88 9.41
C ALA A 32 4.87 -7.12 9.25
N GLU A 33 5.74 -7.57 8.34
CA GLU A 33 7.00 -6.88 8.03
C GLU A 33 6.77 -5.47 7.46
N ARG A 34 5.72 -5.28 6.66
CA ARG A 34 5.36 -3.95 6.14
C ARG A 34 4.84 -3.04 7.24
N ASP A 35 4.03 -3.56 8.15
CA ASP A 35 3.54 -2.83 9.32
C ASP A 35 4.68 -2.40 10.24
N GLU A 36 5.62 -3.29 10.56
CA GLU A 36 6.80 -2.95 11.35
C GLU A 36 7.65 -1.86 10.70
N LYS A 37 7.86 -1.95 9.37
CA LYS A 37 8.57 -0.93 8.60
C LYS A 37 7.81 0.39 8.56
N ALA A 38 6.48 0.35 8.46
CA ALA A 38 5.63 1.54 8.48
C ALA A 38 5.73 2.27 9.83
N LYS A 39 5.79 1.52 10.94
CA LYS A 39 5.92 2.06 12.30
C LYS A 39 7.28 2.68 12.60
N LYS A 40 8.35 2.14 12.00
CA LYS A 40 9.74 2.60 12.23
C LYS A 40 10.16 3.77 11.32
N ALA A 41 9.50 3.92 10.18
CA ALA A 41 9.83 4.95 9.21
C ALA A 41 9.38 6.34 9.67
N GLU A 42 10.15 7.36 9.31
CA GLU A 42 9.82 8.75 9.60
C GLU A 42 9.15 9.36 8.36
N TYR A 43 7.82 9.35 8.36
CA TYR A 43 7.03 9.96 7.29
C TYR A 43 6.43 11.28 7.74
N ARG A 44 6.40 12.25 6.82
CA ARG A 44 5.58 13.45 6.91
C ARG A 44 4.42 13.33 5.94
N MET A 45 3.24 13.81 6.31
CA MET A 45 2.07 13.76 5.44
C MET A 45 1.42 15.14 5.34
N ASP A 46 1.22 15.59 4.10
CA ASP A 46 0.42 16.76 3.78
C ASP A 46 -0.97 16.28 3.38
N LEU A 47 -1.94 16.57 4.23
CA LEU A 47 -3.31 16.12 4.03
C LEU A 47 -4.08 17.13 3.15
N ALA A 48 -4.70 16.64 2.07
CA ALA A 48 -5.71 17.39 1.34
C ALA A 48 -6.86 17.86 2.25
N GLU A 49 -7.60 18.88 1.82
CA GLU A 49 -8.78 19.39 2.54
C GLU A 49 -9.86 18.32 2.68
N ASN A 50 -10.13 17.59 1.60
CA ASN A 50 -11.03 16.44 1.57
C ASN A 50 -10.27 15.16 1.95
N ILE A 51 -10.82 14.36 2.86
CA ILE A 51 -10.24 13.08 3.30
C ILE A 51 -10.22 12.00 2.21
N TYR A 52 -11.00 12.17 1.15
CA TYR A 52 -10.99 11.32 -0.04
C TYR A 52 -10.14 11.93 -1.17
N GLY A 53 -9.51 13.08 -0.94
CA GLY A 53 -8.65 13.76 -1.89
C GLY A 53 -7.29 13.08 -2.07
N GLU A 54 -6.45 13.66 -2.93
CA GLU A 54 -5.06 13.24 -3.09
C GLU A 54 -4.19 13.86 -1.98
N HIS A 55 -3.72 13.03 -1.06
CA HIS A 55 -2.76 13.38 -0.01
C HIS A 55 -1.33 13.14 -0.51
N ILE A 56 -0.37 13.84 0.09
CA ILE A 56 1.06 13.66 -0.22
C ILE A 56 1.78 13.13 1.01
N LEU A 57 2.49 12.03 0.86
CA LEU A 57 3.36 11.44 1.88
C LEU A 57 4.81 11.58 1.46
N TYR A 58 5.65 12.05 2.37
CA TYR A 58 7.09 12.23 2.18
C TYR A 58 7.84 11.24 3.06
N ASN A 59 8.83 10.55 2.49
CA ASN A 59 9.76 9.71 3.26
C ASN A 59 10.95 10.50 3.82
N GLU A 60 11.87 9.78 4.47
CA GLU A 60 13.06 10.37 5.11
C GLU A 60 13.96 11.08 4.09
N LYS A 61 13.85 10.71 2.81
CA LYS A 61 14.58 11.31 1.67
C LYS A 61 13.78 12.38 0.95
N SER A 62 12.66 12.83 1.52
CA SER A 62 11.72 13.78 0.91
C SER A 62 11.16 13.34 -0.44
N VAL A 63 11.14 12.04 -0.71
CA VAL A 63 10.46 11.49 -1.90
C VAL A 63 8.97 11.50 -1.64
N GLU A 64 8.22 12.02 -2.62
CA GLU A 64 6.77 12.16 -2.59
C GLU A 64 6.06 10.90 -3.08
N TYR A 65 5.00 10.53 -2.35
CA TYR A 65 4.06 9.50 -2.74
C TYR A 65 2.63 10.03 -2.62
N LYS A 66 1.87 9.93 -3.70
CA LYS A 66 0.45 10.26 -3.73
C LYS A 66 -0.36 9.16 -3.06
N ILE A 67 -1.29 9.53 -2.20
CA ILE A 67 -2.16 8.61 -1.46
C ILE A 67 -3.61 9.08 -1.56
N THR A 68 -4.52 8.17 -1.88
CA THR A 68 -5.97 8.38 -1.75
C THR A 68 -6.54 7.30 -0.85
N PHE A 69 -7.62 7.63 -0.13
CA PHE A 69 -8.36 6.68 0.69
C PHE A 69 -9.74 6.49 0.10
N TYR A 70 -10.25 5.27 0.04
CA TYR A 70 -11.61 5.03 -0.45
C TYR A 70 -12.40 4.00 0.38
N ASN A 71 -11.75 3.20 1.22
CA ASN A 71 -12.44 2.37 2.20
C ASN A 71 -11.68 2.33 3.54
N PHE A 72 -12.17 3.04 4.56
CA PHE A 72 -11.54 3.12 5.88
C PHE A 72 -11.69 1.84 6.72
N GLN A 73 -12.75 1.06 6.51
CA GLN A 73 -12.98 -0.18 7.24
C GLN A 73 -12.02 -1.29 6.80
N LYS A 74 -11.81 -1.40 5.49
CA LYS A 74 -10.87 -2.38 4.89
C LYS A 74 -9.46 -1.83 4.71
N GLU A 75 -9.24 -0.55 5.02
CA GLU A 75 -7.99 0.17 4.76
C GLU A 75 -7.55 0.06 3.29
N HIS A 76 -8.50 0.24 2.37
CA HIS A 76 -8.20 0.29 0.95
C HIS A 76 -8.08 1.73 0.46
N GLY A 77 -7.04 1.93 -0.33
CA GLY A 77 -6.68 3.20 -0.94
C GLY A 77 -5.67 2.93 -2.06
N TYR A 78 -5.25 4.01 -2.71
CA TYR A 78 -4.17 3.98 -3.69
C TYR A 78 -2.89 4.55 -3.08
N CYS A 79 -1.75 4.05 -3.54
CA CYS A 79 -0.46 4.66 -3.28
C CYS A 79 0.40 4.61 -4.55
N SER A 80 1.04 5.73 -4.90
CA SER A 80 1.91 5.81 -6.09
C SER A 80 3.27 5.11 -5.93
N CYS A 81 3.54 4.47 -4.79
CA CYS A 81 4.84 3.83 -4.56
C CYS A 81 5.05 2.56 -5.41
N PRO A 82 6.30 2.23 -5.79
CA PRO A 82 6.59 1.04 -6.60
C PRO A 82 6.14 -0.30 -5.97
N ASP A 83 6.17 -0.40 -4.65
CA ASP A 83 5.69 -1.59 -3.92
C ASP A 83 4.20 -1.81 -4.18
N TYR A 84 3.37 -0.78 -3.99
CA TYR A 84 1.92 -0.88 -4.21
C TYR A 84 1.59 -1.20 -5.68
N ALA A 85 2.30 -0.58 -6.62
CA ALA A 85 2.09 -0.79 -8.06
C ALA A 85 2.33 -2.23 -8.53
N THR A 86 3.18 -2.99 -7.82
CA THR A 86 3.63 -4.32 -8.27
C THR A 86 3.15 -5.45 -7.37
N ASN A 87 2.82 -5.17 -6.11
CA ASN A 87 2.38 -6.20 -5.18
C ASN A 87 0.90 -6.59 -5.37
N LYS A 88 0.58 -7.86 -5.08
CA LYS A 88 -0.80 -8.39 -5.12
C LYS A 88 -1.47 -8.38 -3.74
N LEU A 89 -1.15 -7.40 -2.89
CA LEU A 89 -1.64 -7.31 -1.50
C LEU A 89 -2.70 -6.24 -1.30
N GLY A 90 -2.80 -5.25 -2.21
CA GLY A 90 -3.74 -4.13 -2.05
C GLY A 90 -3.33 -3.12 -0.98
N THR A 91 -2.09 -3.22 -0.49
CA THR A 91 -1.54 -2.29 0.50
C THR A 91 -0.02 -2.23 0.38
N CYS A 92 0.58 -1.24 1.01
CA CYS A 92 2.02 -1.07 1.13
C CYS A 92 2.33 -0.41 2.48
N LYS A 93 3.60 -0.37 2.89
CA LYS A 93 3.99 0.28 4.15
C LYS A 93 3.54 1.75 4.25
N HIS A 94 3.52 2.49 3.14
CA HIS A 94 3.10 3.90 3.12
C HIS A 94 1.59 4.03 3.37
N LEU A 95 0.79 3.16 2.74
CA LEU A 95 -0.66 3.17 2.91
C LEU A 95 -1.05 2.74 4.33
N MET A 96 -0.36 1.73 4.89
CA MET A 96 -0.55 1.31 6.30
C MET A 96 -0.24 2.46 7.26
N PHE A 97 0.88 3.17 7.06
CA PHE A 97 1.19 4.36 7.85
C PHE A 97 0.10 5.43 7.69
N ALA A 98 -0.30 5.73 6.45
CA ALA A 98 -1.25 6.78 6.15
C ALA A 98 -2.62 6.54 6.81
N PHE A 99 -3.14 5.31 6.75
CA PHE A 99 -4.39 4.94 7.44
C PHE A 99 -4.28 5.10 8.95
N LYS A 100 -3.17 4.66 9.54
CA LYS A 100 -2.93 4.85 10.97
C LYS A 100 -2.89 6.34 11.33
N HIS A 101 -2.17 7.14 10.55
CA HIS A 101 -2.01 8.57 10.77
C HIS A 101 -3.36 9.32 10.75
N VAL A 102 -4.21 9.08 9.75
CA VAL A 102 -5.53 9.74 9.68
C VAL A 102 -6.49 9.25 10.77
N LYS A 103 -6.39 7.99 11.20
CA LYS A 103 -7.16 7.45 12.33
C LYS A 103 -6.74 8.09 13.65
N ASP A 104 -5.43 8.24 13.89
CA ASP A 104 -4.88 8.88 15.09
C ASP A 104 -5.29 10.36 15.17
N LEU A 105 -5.33 11.05 14.03
CA LEU A 105 -5.85 12.43 13.93
C LEU A 105 -7.39 12.53 14.01
N LYS A 106 -8.10 11.39 14.11
CA LYS A 106 -9.56 11.30 14.03
C LYS A 106 -10.13 11.95 12.77
N ARG A 107 -9.35 12.02 11.69
CA ARG A 107 -9.76 12.58 10.40
C ARG A 107 -10.21 11.45 9.48
N THR A 108 -11.20 10.70 9.91
CA THR A 108 -11.83 9.62 9.14
C THR A 108 -13.16 10.09 8.56
N SER A 109 -13.73 9.33 7.63
CA SER A 109 -15.05 9.62 7.06
C SER A 109 -16.17 9.72 8.09
N GLU A 110 -16.06 9.01 9.21
CA GLU A 110 -17.03 9.04 10.32
C GLU A 110 -17.02 10.38 11.05
N ASN A 111 -15.84 11.00 11.19
CA ASN A 111 -15.66 12.25 11.92
C ASN A 111 -15.67 13.48 11.00
N ASN A 112 -15.35 13.30 9.72
CA ASN A 112 -15.31 14.34 8.70
C ASN A 112 -16.00 13.84 7.42
N PRO A 113 -17.35 13.84 7.40
CA PRO A 113 -18.10 13.42 6.22
C PRO A 113 -17.85 14.41 5.09
N SER A 114 -17.05 13.98 4.12
CA SER A 114 -16.76 14.73 2.90
C SER A 114 -17.36 14.01 1.70
N PRO A 115 -17.83 14.74 0.66
CA PRO A 115 -18.26 14.09 -0.57
C PRO A 115 -17.06 13.41 -1.23
N TYR A 116 -17.28 12.24 -1.82
CA TYR A 116 -16.25 11.55 -2.59
C TYR A 116 -16.05 12.30 -3.93
N PRO A 117 -14.87 12.89 -4.19
CA PRO A 117 -14.76 13.96 -5.19
C PRO A 117 -14.60 13.48 -6.64
N PHE A 118 -14.35 12.18 -6.88
CA PHE A 118 -14.12 11.64 -8.22
C PHE A 118 -14.59 10.18 -8.34
N VAL A 119 -14.73 9.66 -9.56
CA VAL A 119 -14.84 8.20 -9.78
C VAL A 119 -13.43 7.65 -9.91
N GLU A 120 -13.05 6.71 -9.06
CA GLU A 120 -11.72 6.10 -9.12
C GLU A 120 -11.75 4.89 -10.04
N ILE A 121 -10.92 4.88 -11.08
CA ILE A 121 -10.73 3.73 -11.99
C ILE A 121 -9.31 3.21 -11.78
N PHE A 122 -9.18 1.93 -11.46
CA PHE A 122 -7.89 1.34 -11.09
C PHE A 122 -7.81 -0.15 -11.43
N LEU A 123 -6.60 -0.69 -11.43
CA LEU A 123 -6.35 -2.13 -11.58
C LEU A 123 -6.35 -2.77 -10.20
N HIS A 124 -7.28 -3.68 -9.92
CA HIS A 124 -7.43 -4.21 -8.56
C HIS A 124 -6.43 -5.33 -8.27
N PRO A 125 -5.46 -5.15 -7.34
CA PRO A 125 -4.37 -6.11 -7.13
C PRO A 125 -4.86 -7.48 -6.62
N LEU A 126 -5.94 -7.51 -5.84
CA LEU A 126 -6.57 -8.76 -5.37
C LEU A 126 -7.48 -9.45 -6.41
N LYS A 127 -7.74 -8.82 -7.57
CA LYS A 127 -8.59 -9.37 -8.65
C LYS A 127 -7.80 -9.54 -9.94
N ASP A 128 -6.54 -9.93 -9.81
CA ASP A 128 -5.61 -10.12 -10.93
C ASP A 128 -5.52 -8.91 -11.85
N TYR A 129 -5.47 -7.71 -11.25
CA TYR A 129 -5.35 -6.43 -11.94
C TYR A 129 -6.45 -6.15 -12.98
N LYS A 130 -7.63 -6.76 -12.84
CA LYS A 130 -8.79 -6.38 -13.66
C LYS A 130 -9.17 -4.92 -13.41
N ILE A 131 -9.56 -4.23 -14.49
CA ILE A 131 -10.13 -2.88 -14.42
C ILE A 131 -11.31 -2.92 -13.45
N SER A 132 -11.23 -2.07 -12.44
CA SER A 132 -12.22 -1.91 -11.38
C SER A 132 -12.45 -0.43 -11.16
N TRP A 133 -13.57 -0.10 -10.53
CA TRP A 133 -13.88 1.26 -10.18
C TRP A 133 -14.51 1.35 -8.80
N PHE A 134 -14.41 2.52 -8.18
CA PHE A 134 -15.04 2.83 -6.90
C PHE A 134 -15.66 4.22 -6.92
N TYR A 135 -16.93 4.27 -6.52
CA TYR A 135 -17.66 5.49 -6.21
C TYR A 135 -18.72 5.14 -5.17
N PRO A 136 -18.74 5.80 -4.00
CA PRO A 136 -19.70 5.47 -2.94
C PRO A 136 -21.08 6.12 -3.13
N GLY A 137 -21.19 7.11 -4.02
CA GLY A 137 -22.45 7.78 -4.32
C GLY A 137 -23.31 7.01 -5.33
N LYS A 138 -24.54 7.50 -5.55
CA LYS A 138 -25.33 7.07 -6.71
C LYS A 138 -24.82 7.84 -7.93
N LEU A 139 -24.54 7.14 -9.02
CA LEU A 139 -24.32 7.79 -10.30
C LEU A 139 -25.67 8.39 -10.73
N ASP A 140 -25.66 9.65 -11.13
CA ASP A 140 -26.86 10.32 -11.63
C ASP A 140 -27.30 9.63 -12.94
N GLU A 141 -28.54 9.13 -12.98
CA GLU A 141 -29.07 8.37 -14.12
C GLU A 141 -29.12 9.24 -15.40
N ASP A 142 -29.14 10.57 -15.25
CA ASP A 142 -29.15 11.51 -16.36
C ASP A 142 -27.81 11.65 -17.12
N LEU A 143 -26.71 11.06 -16.60
CA LEU A 143 -25.43 10.99 -17.33
C LEU A 143 -25.41 9.91 -18.44
N SER A 144 -26.51 9.16 -18.61
CA SER A 144 -26.65 8.07 -19.60
C SER A 144 -27.31 8.47 -20.93
N LYS A 145 -27.56 9.77 -21.16
CA LYS A 145 -28.16 10.31 -22.40
C LYS A 145 -27.12 10.74 -23.42
#